data_AF-A0A6V7VUK7-F1
#
_entry.id   AF-A0A6V7VUK7-F1
#
_cell.length_a   1.000
_cell.length_b   1.000
_cell.length_c   1.000
_cell.angle_alpha   90.00
_cell.angle_beta   90.00
_cell.angle_gamma   90.00
#
_symmetry.space_group_name_H-M   'P 1'
#
loop_
_entity.id
_entity.type
_entity.pdbx_description
1 polymer ?
#
loop_
_entity_poly.entity_id
_entity_poly.type
_entity_poly.pdbx_seq_one_letter_code
_entity_poly.pdbx_strand_id
1 'polypeptide(L)' 'MSIVEAACCGLHVVSTKVGGIPEVLPPEFITLAEPNPEILIKSILNSIKNCQNNLFPNSKKKHD' A
#
# COMPACT_ATOMS: atom_id res chain seq x y z
N MET A 1 -8.61 -8.89 8.44
CA MET A 1 -9.38 -8.22 7.37
C MET A 1 -8.99 -6.76 7.15
N SER A 2 -8.04 -6.18 7.91
CA SER A 2 -7.74 -4.74 7.89
C SER A 2 -7.19 -4.20 6.56
N ILE A 3 -6.43 -4.99 5.81
CA ILE A 3 -5.74 -4.52 4.60
C ILE A 3 -6.71 -4.26 3.44
N VAL A 4 -7.72 -5.12 3.30
CA VAL A 4 -8.74 -5.00 2.24
C VAL A 4 -9.69 -3.85 2.55
N GLU A 5 -10.07 -3.67 3.82
CA GLU A 5 -10.90 -2.54 4.25
C GLU A 5 -10.22 -1.19 3.97
N ALA A 6 -8.92 -1.08 4.28
CA ALA A 6 -8.14 0.12 3.97
C ALA A 6 -8.13 0.41 2.45
N ALA A 7 -7.88 -0.60 1.62
CA ALA A 7 -7.90 -0.45 0.17
C ALA A 7 -9.30 -0.07 -0.37
N CYS A 8 -10.37 -0.66 0.17
CA CYS A 8 -11.77 -0.31 -0.18
C CYS A 8 -12.12 1.13 0.18
N CYS A 9 -11.51 1.68 1.24
CA CYS A 9 -11.62 3.09 1.60
C CYS A 9 -10.76 4.02 0.72
N GLY A 10 -10.08 3.50 -0.30
CA GLY A 10 -9.22 4.27 -1.20
C GLY A 10 -7.87 4.65 -0.57
N LEU A 11 -7.44 3.96 0.48
CA LEU A 11 -6.15 4.19 1.12
C LEU A 11 -5.07 3.30 0.50
N HIS A 12 -3.89 3.87 0.30
CA HIS A 12 -2.70 3.10 -0.07
C HIS A 12 -2.14 2.39 1.15
N VAL A 13 -1.86 1.10 1.04
CA VAL A 13 -1.40 0.28 2.17
C VAL A 13 0.11 0.08 2.11
N VAL A 14 0.79 0.19 3.25
CA VAL A 14 2.17 -0.27 3.42
C VAL A 14 2.15 -1.46 4.38
N SER A 15 2.72 -2.59 3.96
CA SER A 15 2.77 -3.82 4.76
C SER A 15 4.09 -4.55 4.56
N THR A 16 4.37 -5.55 5.40
CA THR A 16 5.51 -6.44 5.22
C THR A 16 5.21 -7.54 4.19
N LYS A 17 6.25 -8.00 3.49
CA LYS A 17 6.21 -9.09 2.51
C LYS A 17 6.30 -10.45 3.20
N VAL A 18 5.26 -10.79 3.93
CA VAL A 18 5.13 -12.09 4.61
C VAL A 18 4.00 -12.91 3.98
N GLY A 19 4.04 -14.24 4.17
CA GLY A 19 3.18 -15.17 3.44
C GLY A 19 1.69 -14.83 3.54
N GLY A 20 1.01 -14.80 2.39
CA GLY A 20 -0.41 -14.48 2.27
C GLY A 20 -0.72 -13.01 2.03
N ILE A 21 0.19 -12.06 2.29
CA ILE A 21 -0.04 -10.63 2.03
C ILE A 21 0.08 -10.27 0.55
N PRO A 22 1.12 -10.71 -0.19
CA PRO A 22 1.25 -10.42 -1.63
C PRO A 22 0.07 -10.89 -2.48
N GLU A 23 -0.67 -11.90 -2.02
CA GLU A 23 -1.79 -12.51 -2.74
C GLU A 23 -3.13 -11.78 -2.50
N VAL A 24 -3.21 -10.87 -1.52
CA VAL A 24 -4.48 -10.26 -1.09
C VAL A 24 -4.83 -8.99 -1.88
N LEU A 25 -3.84 -8.18 -2.26
CA LEU A 25 -4.05 -6.92 -2.98
C LEU A 25 -3.11 -6.80 -4.18
N PRO A 26 -3.57 -6.17 -5.27
CA PRO A 26 -2.70 -5.89 -6.41
C PRO A 26 -1.68 -4.78 -6.08
N PRO A 27 -0.53 -4.77 -6.78
CA PRO A 27 0.64 -3.94 -6.42
C PRO A 27 0.38 -2.43 -6.49
N GLU A 28 -0.63 -1.98 -7.23
CA GLU A 28 -1.04 -0.58 -7.26
C GLU A 28 -1.63 -0.05 -5.93
N PHE A 29 -2.17 -0.91 -5.06
CA PHE A 29 -2.78 -0.51 -3.78
C PHE A 29 -1.89 -0.81 -2.56
N ILE A 30 -0.76 -1.51 -2.76
CA ILE A 30 0.08 -1.97 -1.66
C ILE A 30 1.57 -1.79 -1.97
N THR A 31 2.29 -1.20 -1.02
CA THR A 31 3.76 -1.25 -0.97
C THR A 31 4.18 -2.32 0.02
N LEU A 32 4.88 -3.33 -0.50
CA LEU A 32 5.45 -4.41 0.30
C LEU A 32 6.90 -4.08 0.69
N ALA A 33 7.19 -4.18 1.98
CA ALA A 33 8.51 -4.02 2.56
C ALA A 33 9.03 -5.34 3.12
N GLU A 34 10.33 -5.59 3.12
CA GLU A 34 10.90 -6.70 3.87
C GLU A 34 10.57 -6.53 5.38
N PRO A 35 10.46 -7.62 6.17
CA PRO A 35 10.13 -7.58 7.59
C PRO A 35 11.31 -7.08 8.44
N ASN A 36 11.75 -5.86 8.16
CA ASN A 36 12.84 -5.15 8.81
C ASN A 36 12.34 -3.73 9.18
N PRO A 37 12.52 -3.28 10.44
CA PRO A 37 12.01 -1.97 10.89
C PRO A 37 12.51 -0.78 10.06
N GLU A 38 13.79 -0.75 9.71
CA GLU A 38 14.38 0.36 8.93
C GLU A 38 13.80 0.43 7.52
N ILE A 39 13.59 -0.74 6.91
CA ILE A 39 12.98 -0.85 5.58
C ILE A 39 11.52 -0.41 5.64
N LEU A 40 10.78 -0.81 6.67
CA LEU A 40 9.38 -0.41 6.83
C LEU A 40 9.24 1.10 7.02
N ILE A 41 10.08 1.71 7.86
CA ILE A 41 10.12 3.18 8.06
C ILE A 41 10.40 3.88 6.73
N LYS A 42 11.41 3.42 5.99
CA LYS A 42 11.76 3.99 4.68
C LYS A 42 10.59 3.90 3.69
N SER A 43 9.91 2.75 3.64
CA SER A 43 8.74 2.53 2.79
C SER A 43 7.57 3.44 3.15
N ILE A 44 7.29 3.63 4.44
CA ILE A 44 6.25 4.56 4.92
C ILE A 44 6.60 6.00 4.54
N LEU A 45 7.83 6.45 4.78
CA LEU A 45 8.26 7.81 4.43
C LEU A 45 8.17 8.07 2.93
N ASN A 46 8.54 7.09 2.11
CA ASN A 46 8.39 7.18 0.66
C ASN A 46 6.91 7.24 0.25
N SER A 47 6.07 6.44 0.90
CA SER A 47 4.63 6.43 0.67
C SER A 47 4.00 7.79 1.01
N ILE A 48 4.40 8.43 2.11
CA ILE A 48 3.92 9.78 2.46
C ILE A 48 4.30 10.80 1.40
N LYS A 49 5.55 10.77 0.91
CA LYS A 49 6.00 11.65 -0.19
C LYS A 49 5.18 11.41 -1.46
N ASN A 50 4.92 10.15 -1.81
CA ASN A 50 4.11 9.79 -2.95
C ASN A 50 2.67 10.31 -2.82
N CYS A 51 2.08 10.20 -1.63
CA CYS A 51 0.76 10.76 -1.33
C CYS A 51 0.74 12.28 -1.52
N GLN A 52 1.71 12.99 -0.98
CA GLN A 52 1.82 14.46 -1.12
C GLN A 52 2.00 14.89 -2.57
N ASN A 53 2.71 14.09 -3.36
CA ASN A 53 2.92 14.33 -4.80
C ASN A 53 1.78 13.83 -5.68
N ASN A 54 0.67 13.33 -5.11
CA ASN A 54 -0.46 12.72 -5.83
C ASN A 54 -0.05 11.59 -6.78
N LEU A 55 0.97 10.82 -6.40
CA LEU A 55 1.51 9.70 -7.19
C LEU A 55 0.76 8.39 -6.98
N PHE A 56 -0.15 8.32 -6.00
CA PHE A 56 -1.04 7.17 -5.87
C PHE A 56 -2.24 7.30 -6.80
N PRO A 57 -2.67 6.18 -7.42
CA PRO A 57 -3.84 6.18 -8.27
C PRO A 57 -5.03 6.68 -7.47
N ASN A 58 -5.63 7.78 -7.94
CA ASN A 58 -6.89 8.26 -7.41
C ASN A 58 -7.95 7.18 -7.66
N SER A 59 -8.73 6.82 -6.64
CA SER A 59 -9.86 5.87 -6.68
C SER A 59 -10.98 6.22 -7.69
N LYS A 60 -10.75 7.21 -8.56
CA LYS A 60 -11.74 7.80 -9.47
C LYS A 60 -12.07 6.97 -10.71
N LYS A 61 -11.37 5.86 -10.96
CA LYS A 61 -11.78 4.91 -12.00
C LYS A 61 -12.34 3.67 -11.32
N LYS A 62 -13.66 3.48 -11.45
CA LYS A 62 -14.25 2.15 -11.26
C LYS A 62 -13.48 1.19 -12.17
N HIS A 63 -12.92 0.14 -11.58
CA HIS A 63 -12.56 -1.04 -12.37
C HIS A 63 -13.91 -1.69 -12.74
N ASP A 64 -14.19 -1.78 -14.04
CA ASP A 64 -15.35 -2.49 -14.57
C ASP A 64 -15.26 -4.00 -14.31
#